data_AF-A0A538SQG4-F1
#
_entry.id   AF-A0A538SQG4-F1
#
_cell.length_a   1.000
_cell.length_b   1.000
_cell.length_c   1.000
_cell.angle_alpha   90.00
_cell.angle_beta   90.00
_cell.angle_gamma   90.00
#
_symmetry.space_group_name_H-M   'P 1'
#
loop_
_entity.id
_entity.type
_entity.pdbx_description
1 polymer ?
#
loop_
_entity_poly.entity_id
_entity_poly.type
_entity_poly.pdbx_seq_one_letter_code
_entity_poly.pdbx_strand_id
1 'polypeptide(L)'
;MERNSKGFTLIELMIVVVIIGILAAIAIPNFIAMQDRAREASVKANMHSFQLAIEDFAVKSSGTYPVAADAALVQGNFPGGNWPKNPFSGVLNEAPETWAGAAATLGRFGTNSTTTGYTITGFGKTAILPLSLTNG
;
A
#
# COMPACT_ATOMS: atom_id res chain seq x y z
N MET A 1 58.07 12.45 -21.29
CA MET A 1 56.59 12.43 -21.32
C MET A 1 56.11 12.78 -19.92
N GLU A 2 55.97 14.07 -19.62
CA GLU A 2 55.55 14.58 -18.31
C GLU A 2 54.06 14.23 -18.12
N ARG A 3 53.74 13.35 -17.17
CA ARG A 3 52.36 13.04 -16.81
C ARG A 3 51.88 14.15 -15.89
N ASN A 4 51.07 15.07 -16.41
CA ASN A 4 50.40 16.10 -15.63
C ASN A 4 49.29 15.47 -14.77
N SER A 5 49.67 14.87 -13.65
CA SER A 5 48.74 14.38 -12.64
C SER A 5 48.23 15.55 -11.82
N LYS A 6 47.15 16.19 -12.28
CA LYS A 6 46.38 17.14 -11.47
C LYS A 6 45.68 16.36 -10.36
N GLY A 7 46.15 16.49 -9.13
CA GLY A 7 45.48 15.95 -7.94
C GLY A 7 44.24 16.77 -7.62
N PHE A 8 43.20 16.09 -7.14
CA PHE A 8 41.97 16.73 -6.64
C PHE A 8 42.29 17.55 -5.39
N THR A 9 41.80 18.79 -5.31
CA THR A 9 42.04 19.61 -4.12
C THR A 9 41.07 19.23 -2.99
N LEU A 10 41.53 19.33 -1.74
CA LEU A 10 40.66 19.11 -0.58
C LEU A 10 39.49 20.10 -0.56
N ILE A 11 39.71 21.34 -1.02
CA ILE A 11 38.67 22.37 -1.07
C ILE A 11 37.59 22.06 -2.11
N GLU A 12 37.95 21.48 -3.27
CA GLU A 12 36.98 20.98 -4.25
C GLU A 12 36.08 19.90 -3.62
N LEU A 13 36.68 18.97 -2.85
CA LEU A 13 35.90 17.92 -2.21
C LEU A 13 34.99 18.49 -1.10
N MET A 14 35.48 19.47 -0.34
CA MET A 14 34.72 20.11 0.73
C MET A 14 33.49 20.85 0.20
N ILE A 15 33.62 21.63 -0.88
CA ILE A 15 32.49 22.37 -1.45
C ILE A 15 31.43 21.38 -1.99
N VAL A 16 31.86 20.28 -2.62
CA VAL A 16 30.95 19.27 -3.16
C VAL A 16 30.12 18.61 -2.05
N VAL A 17 30.73 18.20 -0.94
CA VAL A 17 29.97 17.58 0.17
C VAL A 17 29.03 18.57 0.86
N VAL A 18 29.40 19.86 0.92
CA VAL A 18 28.52 20.92 1.44
C VAL A 18 27.28 21.08 0.56
N ILE A 19 27.46 21.16 -0.77
CA ILE A 19 26.34 21.30 -1.71
C ILE A 19 25.43 20.06 -1.65
N ILE A 20 26.00 18.85 -1.67
CA ILE A 20 25.23 17.60 -1.54
C ILE A 20 24.49 17.56 -0.20
N GLY A 21 25.11 18.04 0.89
CA GLY A 21 24.49 18.12 2.21
C GLY A 21 23.24 19.01 2.23
N ILE A 22 23.31 20.20 1.60
CA ILE A 22 22.17 21.12 1.51
C ILE A 22 21.04 20.49 0.68
N LEU A 23 21.37 19.90 -0.47
CA LEU A 23 20.38 19.26 -1.33
C LEU A 23 19.73 18.05 -0.64
N ALA A 24 20.51 17.22 0.05
CA ALA A 24 20.02 16.06 0.78
C ALA A 24 19.08 16.46 1.93
N ALA A 25 19.38 17.54 2.65
CA ALA A 25 18.54 18.02 3.75
C ALA A 25 17.10 18.37 3.30
N ILE A 26 16.94 18.89 2.07
CA ILE A 26 15.62 19.22 1.50
C ILE A 26 14.99 17.99 0.81
N ALA A 27 15.80 17.22 0.08
CA ALA A 27 15.31 16.12 -0.74
C ALA A 27 14.82 14.91 0.08
N ILE A 28 15.53 14.54 1.15
CA ILE A 28 15.23 13.36 1.97
C ILE A 28 13.82 13.41 2.58
N PRO A 29 13.39 14.47 3.30
CA PRO A 29 12.05 14.49 3.89
C PRO A 29 10.94 14.46 2.83
N ASN A 30 11.13 15.16 1.70
CA ASN A 30 10.17 15.14 0.61
C ASN A 30 10.07 13.75 -0.05
N PHE A 31 11.21 13.08 -0.22
CA PHE A 31 11.26 11.72 -0.77
C PHE A 31 10.55 10.71 0.13
N ILE A 32 10.73 10.79 1.46
CA ILE A 32 10.00 9.94 2.42
C ILE A 32 8.50 10.18 2.32
N ALA A 33 8.06 11.45 2.28
CA ALA A 33 6.64 11.79 2.14
C ALA A 33 6.05 11.29 0.81
N MET A 34 6.81 11.35 -0.29
CA MET A 34 6.42 10.82 -1.58
C MET A 34 6.25 9.29 -1.55
N GLN A 35 7.19 8.57 -0.92
CA GLN A 35 7.07 7.12 -0.74
C GLN A 35 5.83 6.75 0.07
N ASP A 36 5.55 7.48 1.15
CA ASP A 36 4.38 7.20 1.99
C ASP A 36 3.08 7.40 1.21
N ARG A 37 2.96 8.48 0.43
CA ARG A 37 1.80 8.70 -0.46
C ARG A 37 1.66 7.60 -1.52
N ALA A 38 2.77 7.13 -2.08
CA ALA A 38 2.77 6.03 -3.05
C ALA A 38 2.26 4.73 -2.40
N ARG A 39 2.72 4.42 -1.18
CA ARG A 39 2.23 3.27 -0.41
C ARG A 39 0.74 3.39 -0.11
N GLU A 40 0.25 4.56 0.31
CA GLU A 40 -1.19 4.79 0.53
C GLU A 40 -2.02 4.63 -0.76
N ALA A 41 -1.50 5.09 -1.89
CA ALA A 41 -2.13 4.86 -3.19
C ALA A 41 -2.22 3.37 -3.53
N SER A 42 -1.16 2.59 -3.23
CA SER A 42 -1.18 1.13 -3.38
C SER A 42 -2.20 0.47 -2.45
N VAL A 43 -2.38 0.95 -1.22
CA VAL A 43 -3.44 0.43 -0.33
C VAL A 43 -4.82 0.66 -0.94
N LYS A 44 -5.08 1.86 -1.48
CA LYS A 44 -6.34 2.16 -2.18
C LYS A 44 -6.55 1.25 -3.40
N ALA A 45 -5.50 0.98 -4.17
CA ALA A 45 -5.56 0.04 -5.28
C ALA A 45 -5.92 -1.39 -4.81
N ASN A 46 -5.28 -1.86 -3.73
CA ASN A 46 -5.60 -3.15 -3.12
C ASN A 46 -7.05 -3.23 -2.66
N MET A 47 -7.59 -2.16 -2.06
CA MET A 47 -9.01 -2.07 -1.67
C MET A 47 -9.94 -2.23 -2.88
N HIS A 48 -9.63 -1.59 -4.01
CA HIS A 48 -10.41 -1.74 -5.24
C HIS A 48 -10.30 -3.16 -5.83
N SER A 49 -9.11 -3.75 -5.84
CA SER A 49 -8.95 -5.15 -6.26
C SER A 49 -9.77 -6.10 -5.38
N PHE A 50 -9.83 -5.82 -4.08
CA PHE A 50 -10.67 -6.58 -3.14
C PHE A 50 -12.16 -6.36 -3.34
N GLN A 51 -12.57 -5.12 -3.64
CA GLN A 51 -13.94 -4.82 -4.03
C GLN A 51 -14.36 -5.67 -5.25
N LEU A 52 -13.52 -5.72 -6.29
CA LEU A 52 -13.79 -6.54 -7.48
C LEU A 52 -13.92 -8.03 -7.15
N ALA A 53 -13.08 -8.55 -6.26
CA ALA A 53 -13.14 -9.96 -5.84
C ALA A 53 -14.43 -10.28 -5.05
N ILE A 54 -14.92 -9.33 -4.24
CA ILE A 54 -16.20 -9.43 -3.54
C ILE A 54 -17.37 -9.38 -4.53
N GLU A 55 -17.36 -8.45 -5.47
CA GLU A 55 -18.43 -8.33 -6.48
C GLU A 55 -18.48 -9.57 -7.38
N ASP A 56 -17.33 -10.09 -7.80
CA ASP A 56 -17.25 -11.35 -8.56
C ASP A 56 -17.80 -12.55 -7.76
N PHE A 57 -17.54 -12.60 -6.45
CA PHE A 57 -18.17 -13.60 -5.57
C PHE A 57 -19.69 -13.43 -5.52
N ALA A 58 -20.18 -12.20 -5.39
CA ALA A 58 -21.60 -11.91 -5.31
C ALA A 58 -22.33 -12.30 -6.60
N VAL A 59 -21.74 -12.02 -7.77
CA VAL A 59 -22.27 -12.45 -9.08
C VAL A 59 -22.40 -13.99 -9.14
N LYS A 60 -21.41 -14.72 -8.63
CA LYS A 60 -21.42 -16.19 -8.59
C LYS A 60 -22.42 -16.74 -7.56
N SER A 61 -22.69 -15.99 -6.49
CA SER A 61 -23.52 -16.38 -5.35
C SER A 61 -24.92 -15.77 -5.39
N SER A 62 -25.45 -15.52 -6.59
CA SER A 62 -26.82 -15.00 -6.80
C SER A 62 -27.10 -13.68 -6.07
N GLY A 63 -26.12 -12.78 -6.02
CA GLY A 63 -26.23 -11.46 -5.37
C GLY A 63 -25.93 -11.46 -3.87
N THR A 64 -25.50 -12.61 -3.32
CA THR A 64 -25.09 -12.69 -1.91
C THR A 64 -23.64 -12.28 -1.74
N TYR A 65 -23.39 -11.27 -0.93
CA TYR A 65 -22.04 -10.86 -0.59
C TYR A 65 -21.38 -11.85 0.38
N PRO A 66 -20.05 -12.04 0.27
CA PRO A 66 -19.32 -12.99 1.10
C PRO A 66 -19.33 -12.57 2.57
N VAL A 67 -19.22 -13.54 3.47
CA VAL A 67 -19.00 -13.31 4.91
C VAL A 67 -17.65 -13.87 5.35
N ALA A 68 -17.31 -13.76 6.63
CA ALA A 68 -16.03 -14.23 7.17
C ALA A 68 -15.69 -15.69 6.82
N ALA A 69 -16.71 -16.56 6.72
CA ALA A 69 -16.56 -17.96 6.36
C ALA A 69 -16.10 -18.16 4.89
N ASP A 70 -16.38 -17.20 4.00
CA ASP A 70 -16.10 -17.29 2.57
C ASP A 70 -14.74 -16.70 2.18
N ALA A 71 -13.92 -16.29 3.16
CA ALA A 71 -12.65 -15.60 2.92
C ALA A 71 -11.74 -16.34 1.93
N ALA A 72 -11.68 -17.67 2.00
CA ALA A 72 -10.86 -18.50 1.10
C ALA A 72 -11.39 -18.49 -0.35
N LEU A 73 -12.71 -18.41 -0.53
CA LEU A 73 -13.34 -18.33 -1.85
C LEU A 73 -13.07 -16.96 -2.49
N VAL A 74 -13.15 -15.89 -1.70
CA VAL A 74 -12.81 -14.53 -2.16
C VAL A 74 -11.32 -14.42 -2.51
N GLN A 75 -10.42 -15.04 -1.73
CA GLN A 75 -9.00 -15.11 -2.06
C GLN A 75 -8.76 -15.78 -3.41
N GLY A 76 -9.52 -16.84 -3.72
CA GLY A 76 -9.45 -17.55 -5.00
C GLY A 76 -9.85 -16.70 -6.22
N ASN A 77 -10.63 -15.63 -6.02
CA ASN A 77 -11.01 -14.70 -7.09
C ASN A 77 -9.89 -13.70 -7.44
N PHE A 78 -8.82 -13.61 -6.66
CA PHE A 78 -7.67 -12.79 -7.00
C PHE A 78 -6.80 -13.45 -8.08
N PRO A 79 -6.15 -12.66 -8.95
CA PRO A 79 -5.11 -13.17 -9.84
C PRO A 79 -4.01 -13.89 -9.04
N GLY A 80 -3.84 -15.20 -9.29
CA GLY A 80 -2.87 -16.03 -8.58
C GLY A 80 -3.34 -16.60 -7.23
N GLY A 81 -4.58 -16.34 -6.81
CA GLY A 81 -5.15 -16.91 -5.57
C GLY A 81 -4.46 -16.42 -4.30
N ASN A 82 -3.85 -15.24 -4.33
CA ASN A 82 -3.14 -14.65 -3.20
C ASN A 82 -3.70 -13.27 -2.87
N TRP A 83 -3.72 -12.93 -1.57
CA TRP A 83 -4.03 -11.59 -1.13
C TRP A 83 -2.94 -10.61 -1.60
N PRO A 84 -3.33 -9.37 -1.91
CA PRO A 84 -2.39 -8.38 -2.39
C PRO A 84 -1.31 -8.06 -1.34
N LYS A 85 -0.13 -7.69 -1.83
CA LYS A 85 1.02 -7.33 -1.01
C LYS A 85 0.72 -6.09 -0.16
N ASN A 86 1.11 -6.11 1.11
CA ASN A 86 1.07 -4.92 1.95
C ASN A 86 2.19 -3.93 1.52
N PRO A 87 1.86 -2.69 1.13
CA PRO A 87 2.84 -1.70 0.66
C PRO A 87 3.78 -1.17 1.76
N PHE A 88 3.41 -1.29 3.03
CA PHE A 88 4.17 -0.78 4.18
C PHE A 88 5.04 -1.84 4.85
N SER A 89 4.51 -3.05 5.08
CA SER A 89 5.28 -4.16 5.68
C SER A 89 6.06 -4.96 4.63
N GLY A 90 5.63 -4.92 3.37
CA GLY A 90 6.22 -5.71 2.28
C GLY A 90 5.85 -7.20 2.32
N VAL A 91 5.00 -7.62 3.25
CA VAL A 91 4.55 -9.01 3.40
C VAL A 91 3.54 -9.34 2.30
N LEU A 92 3.66 -10.53 1.72
CA LEU A 92 2.75 -11.08 0.73
C LEU A 92 1.64 -11.87 1.39
N ASN A 93 0.47 -11.90 0.73
CA ASN A 93 -0.65 -12.74 1.13
C ASN A 93 -1.16 -12.49 2.56
N GLU A 94 -1.06 -11.25 3.05
CA GLU A 94 -1.69 -10.87 4.31
C GLU A 94 -3.21 -10.85 4.09
N ALA A 95 -3.92 -11.78 4.72
CA ALA A 95 -5.38 -11.75 4.72
C ALA A 95 -5.87 -10.38 5.24
N PRO A 96 -6.99 -9.84 4.71
CA PRO A 96 -7.63 -8.64 5.28
C PRO A 96 -7.82 -8.86 6.78
N GLU A 97 -7.48 -7.87 7.63
CA GLU A 97 -7.43 -8.08 9.10
C GLU A 97 -8.74 -8.52 9.71
N THR A 98 -9.83 -8.21 9.04
CA THR A 98 -11.12 -8.25 9.65
C THR A 98 -12.10 -8.47 8.53
N TRP A 99 -12.81 -9.58 8.61
CA TRP A 99 -14.22 -9.68 8.24
C TRP A 99 -15.10 -9.22 9.41
N ALA A 100 -14.59 -8.27 10.20
CA ALA A 100 -15.06 -7.90 11.53
C ALA A 100 -14.77 -6.43 11.91
N GLY A 101 -14.46 -5.54 10.96
CA GLY A 101 -14.17 -4.12 11.27
C GLY A 101 -13.01 -3.49 10.48
N ALA A 102 -12.53 -2.33 10.93
CA ALA A 102 -11.42 -1.62 10.30
C ALA A 102 -10.06 -2.24 10.66
N ALA A 103 -9.13 -2.30 9.70
CA ALA A 103 -7.75 -2.72 9.94
C ALA A 103 -7.05 -1.75 10.91
N ALA A 104 -6.27 -2.30 11.84
CA ALA A 104 -5.49 -1.54 12.84
C ALA A 104 -4.00 -1.46 12.49
N THR A 105 -3.54 -2.26 11.52
CA THR A 105 -2.14 -2.34 11.11
C THR A 105 -1.88 -1.55 9.83
N LEU A 106 -0.72 -0.87 9.80
CA LEU A 106 -0.24 -0.06 8.67
C LEU A 106 -0.30 -0.80 7.34
N GLY A 107 -0.92 -0.19 6.33
CA GLY A 107 -0.94 -0.71 4.97
C GLY A 107 -1.95 -1.82 4.71
N ARG A 108 -2.70 -2.25 5.73
CA ARG A 108 -3.75 -3.25 5.59
C ARG A 108 -5.08 -2.57 5.29
N PHE A 109 -6.02 -3.38 4.83
CA PHE A 109 -7.42 -3.00 4.69
C PHE A 109 -8.28 -4.02 5.45
N GLY A 110 -9.39 -3.52 5.98
CA GLY A 110 -10.40 -4.31 6.68
C GLY A 110 -11.70 -4.28 5.89
N THR A 111 -12.50 -5.32 6.04
CA THR A 111 -13.85 -5.40 5.48
C THR A 111 -14.86 -5.71 6.57
N ASN A 112 -16.00 -5.04 6.49
CA ASN A 112 -17.19 -5.47 7.20
C ASN A 112 -18.21 -5.86 6.13
N SER A 113 -18.43 -7.16 5.97
CA SER A 113 -19.31 -7.68 4.93
C SER A 113 -20.40 -8.53 5.56
N THR A 114 -21.61 -8.28 5.11
CA THR A 114 -22.84 -9.01 5.40
C THR A 114 -23.38 -9.55 4.07
N THR A 115 -24.27 -10.52 4.13
CA THR A 115 -24.93 -11.11 2.95
C THR A 115 -25.53 -10.07 2.00
N THR A 116 -25.93 -8.90 2.52
CA THR A 116 -26.62 -7.82 1.80
C THR A 116 -25.74 -6.61 1.47
N GLY A 117 -24.49 -6.57 1.93
CA GLY A 117 -23.63 -5.42 1.67
C GLY A 117 -22.29 -5.48 2.37
N TYR A 118 -21.36 -4.61 1.94
CA TYR A 118 -20.01 -4.54 2.48
C TYR A 118 -19.54 -3.11 2.69
N THR A 119 -18.57 -2.95 3.57
CA THR A 119 -17.77 -1.75 3.73
C THR A 119 -16.29 -2.14 3.76
N ILE A 120 -15.46 -1.50 2.94
CA ILE A 120 -14.01 -1.71 2.90
C ILE A 120 -13.33 -0.42 3.35
N THR A 121 -12.47 -0.53 4.35
CA THR A 121 -11.68 0.57 4.91
C THR A 121 -10.20 0.24 4.83
N GLY A 122 -9.38 1.15 4.32
CA GLY A 122 -7.92 1.01 4.30
C GLY A 122 -7.24 1.76 5.44
N PHE A 123 -6.08 1.30 5.88
CA PHE A 123 -5.25 1.97 6.88
C PHE A 123 -3.95 2.48 6.23
N GLY A 124 -3.71 3.79 6.33
CA GLY A 124 -2.51 4.46 5.85
C GLY A 124 -1.36 4.40 6.84
N LYS A 125 -0.45 5.37 6.79
CA LYS A 125 0.72 5.41 7.68
C LYS A 125 0.39 5.71 9.15
N THR A 126 -0.69 6.45 9.40
CA THR A 126 -1.00 6.96 10.76
C THR A 126 -2.48 6.92 11.10
N ALA A 127 -3.35 6.68 10.12
CA ALA A 127 -4.80 6.72 10.30
C ALA A 127 -5.52 5.90 9.21
N ILE A 128 -6.81 5.69 9.43
CA ILE A 128 -7.74 5.18 8.41
C ILE A 128 -7.71 6.13 7.22
N LEU A 129 -7.56 5.57 6.02
CA LEU A 129 -7.63 6.33 4.78
C LEU A 129 -9.06 6.88 4.62
N PRO A 130 -9.25 8.11 4.11
CA PRO A 130 -10.57 8.72 3.96
C PRO A 130 -11.44 8.04 2.89
N LEU A 131 -10.99 6.92 2.32
CA LEU A 131 -11.71 6.13 1.35
C LEU A 131 -12.44 4.99 2.08
N SER A 132 -13.77 4.99 1.99
CA SER A 132 -14.62 3.88 2.39
C SER A 132 -15.39 3.41 1.16
N LEU A 133 -15.21 2.15 0.77
CA LEU A 133 -15.93 1.55 -0.36
C LEU A 133 -17.11 0.77 0.19
N THR A 134 -18.32 1.05 -0.31
CA THR A 134 -19.55 0.36 0.09
C THR A 134 -20.22 -0.23 -1.14
N ASN A 135 -21.07 -1.25 -0.94
CA ASN A 135 -22.09 -1.54 -1.94
C ASN A 135 -23.04 -0.32 -2.00
N GLY A 136 -23.41 0.10 -3.21
CA GLY A 136 -24.15 1.35 -3.47
C GLY A 136 -25.51 1.43 -2.78
#